data_AF-A0A2E9JGE0-F1
#
_entry.id   AF-A0A2E9JGE0-F1
#
_cell.length_a   1.000
_cell.length_b   1.000
_cell.length_c   1.000
_cell.angle_alpha   90.00
_cell.angle_beta   90.00
_cell.angle_gamma   90.00
#
_symmetry.space_group_name_H-M   'P 1'
#
loop_
_entity.id
_entity.type
_entity.pdbx_description
1 polymer ?
#
loop_
_entity_poly.entity_id
_entity_poly.type
_entity_poly.pdbx_seq_one_letter_code
_entity_poly.pdbx_strand_id
1 'polypeptide(L)'
;MAEEEIKASDHHPADTNGDGKVSRKEQEMYMEFKRKELEDADAMRDGQRKMAWFALGGMLLYPFAVVLAVLVGLESASKILGDMAATYFVAVAGIVAAFFGSQAFGNKK
;
A
#
# COMPACT_ATOMS: atom_id res chain seq x y z
N MET A 1 -8.75 -8.85 15.60
CA MET A 1 -7.94 -7.77 16.21
C MET A 1 -8.23 -7.59 17.69
N ALA A 2 -9.23 -6.83 18.14
CA ALA A 2 -9.46 -6.60 19.58
C ALA A 2 -9.83 -7.87 20.38
N GLU A 3 -10.64 -8.77 19.81
CA GLU A 3 -10.97 -10.06 20.44
C GLU A 3 -9.84 -11.11 20.36
N GLU A 4 -8.86 -10.92 19.46
CA GLU A 4 -7.71 -11.83 19.34
C GLU A 4 -6.62 -11.50 20.36
N GLU A 5 -6.41 -10.22 20.68
CA GLU A 5 -5.44 -9.80 21.71
C GLU A 5 -5.85 -10.27 23.11
N ILE A 6 -7.15 -10.27 23.42
CA ILE A 6 -7.70 -10.71 24.72
C ILE A 6 -7.45 -12.21 24.99
N LYS A 7 -7.21 -13.02 23.95
CA LYS A 7 -6.86 -14.44 24.11
C LYS A 7 -5.36 -14.70 24.27
N ALA A 8 -4.51 -13.73 23.95
CA ALA A 8 -3.05 -13.86 24.01
C ALA A 8 -2.46 -13.30 25.31
N SER A 9 -3.10 -12.29 25.89
CA SER A 9 -2.81 -11.76 27.21
C SER A 9 -4.06 -11.96 28.08
N ASP A 10 -3.97 -12.70 29.19
CA ASP A 10 -5.07 -12.98 30.14
C ASP A 10 -5.75 -11.71 30.75
N HIS A 11 -5.41 -10.52 30.26
CA HIS A 11 -5.75 -9.20 30.78
C HIS A 11 -6.30 -8.32 29.64
N HIS A 12 -7.15 -7.35 29.98
CA HIS A 12 -7.73 -6.42 29.00
C HIS A 12 -6.61 -5.62 28.31
N PRO A 13 -6.63 -5.37 27.00
CA PRO A 13 -5.54 -4.69 26.27
C PRO A 13 -5.30 -3.22 26.69
N ALA A 14 -6.18 -2.67 27.54
CA ALA A 14 -6.01 -1.36 28.16
C ALA A 14 -5.37 -1.44 29.56
N ASP A 15 -5.39 -2.62 30.20
CA ASP A 15 -4.74 -2.87 31.49
C ASP A 15 -3.23 -2.92 31.29
N THR A 16 -2.56 -1.79 31.55
CA THR A 16 -1.13 -1.61 31.26
C THR A 16 -0.27 -2.12 32.43
N ASN A 17 -0.87 -2.31 33.61
CA ASN A 17 -0.19 -2.70 34.84
C ASN A 17 -0.43 -4.17 35.24
N GLY A 18 -1.42 -4.85 34.63
CA GLY A 18 -1.73 -6.25 34.84
C GLY A 18 -2.44 -6.57 36.16
N ASP A 19 -3.15 -5.60 36.75
CA ASP A 19 -3.89 -5.78 38.00
C ASP A 19 -5.31 -6.36 37.82
N GLY A 20 -5.71 -6.60 36.56
CA GLY A 20 -7.02 -7.13 36.19
C GLY A 20 -8.14 -6.09 36.20
N LYS A 21 -7.83 -4.80 36.39
CA LYS A 21 -8.79 -3.69 36.40
C LYS A 21 -8.26 -2.51 35.58
N VAL A 22 -8.96 -2.17 34.51
CA VAL A 22 -8.64 -0.96 33.75
C VAL A 22 -8.96 0.29 34.58
N SER A 23 -7.94 1.02 35.01
CA SER A 23 -8.14 2.32 35.64
C SER A 23 -8.55 3.38 34.60
N ARG A 24 -9.17 4.47 35.06
CA ARG A 24 -9.62 5.55 34.17
C ARG A 24 -8.48 6.15 33.34
N LYS A 25 -7.27 6.22 33.92
CA LYS A 25 -6.06 6.74 33.28
C LYS A 25 -5.53 5.80 32.20
N GLU A 26 -5.61 4.49 32.44
CA GLU A 26 -5.24 3.46 31.47
C GLU A 26 -6.24 3.39 30.31
N GLN A 27 -7.53 3.55 30.60
CA GLN A 27 -8.57 3.64 29.58
C GLN A 27 -8.35 4.88 28.68
N GLU A 28 -8.08 6.05 29.27
CA GLU A 28 -7.79 7.28 28.51
C GLU A 28 -6.56 7.11 27.62
N MET A 29 -5.49 6.52 28.16
CA MET A 29 -4.27 6.24 27.42
C MET A 29 -4.50 5.27 26.26
N TYR A 30 -5.23 4.17 26.48
CA TYR A 30 -5.58 3.21 25.44
C TYR A 30 -6.43 3.83 24.33
N MET A 31 -7.38 4.71 24.67
CA MET A 31 -8.22 5.40 23.70
C MET A 31 -7.43 6.42 22.86
N GLU A 32 -6.43 7.09 23.45
CA GLU A 32 -5.50 7.95 22.69
C GLU A 32 -4.63 7.15 21.72
N PHE A 33 -4.08 6.01 22.15
CA PHE A 33 -3.29 5.14 21.28
C PHE A 33 -4.14 4.58 20.13
N LYS A 34 -5.36 4.10 20.43
CA LYS A 34 -6.28 3.62 19.40
C LYS A 34 -6.67 4.72 18.41
N ARG A 35 -6.85 5.95 18.87
CA ARG A 35 -7.14 7.08 17.99
C ARG A 35 -5.98 7.39 17.05
N LYS A 36 -4.73 7.42 17.54
CA LYS A 36 -3.55 7.63 16.70
C LYS A 36 -3.34 6.49 15.70
N GLU A 37 -3.53 5.25 16.12
CA GLU A 37 -3.46 4.08 15.24
C GLU A 37 -4.48 4.18 14.09
N LEU A 38 -5.70 4.62 14.38
CA LEU A 38 -6.74 4.84 13.37
C LEU A 38 -6.41 6.01 12.43
N GLU A 39 -5.87 7.13 12.95
CA GLU A 39 -5.41 8.26 12.14
C GLU A 39 -4.27 7.87 11.20
N ASP A 40 -3.28 7.11 11.69
CA ASP A 40 -2.18 6.59 10.88
C ASP A 40 -2.68 5.62 9.80
N ALA A 41 -3.63 4.73 10.13
CA ALA A 41 -4.23 3.80 9.18
C ALA A 41 -4.96 4.53 8.03
N ASP A 42 -5.72 5.57 8.34
CA ASP A 42 -6.38 6.37 7.29
C ASP A 42 -5.38 7.17 6.45
N ALA A 43 -4.32 7.71 7.06
CA ALA A 43 -3.24 8.37 6.32
C ALA A 43 -2.52 7.41 5.34
N MET A 44 -2.29 6.16 5.75
CA MET A 44 -1.71 5.13 4.88
C MET A 44 -2.65 4.80 3.71
N ARG A 45 -3.97 4.71 3.93
CA ARG A 45 -4.95 4.43 2.87
C ARG A 45 -4.99 5.53 1.82
N ASP A 46 -4.94 6.79 2.24
CA ASP A 46 -4.90 7.91 1.31
C ASP A 46 -3.55 8.03 0.58
N GLY A 47 -2.46 7.68 1.27
CA GLY A 47 -1.15 7.50 0.65
C GLY A 47 -1.17 6.45 -0.47
N GLN A 48 -1.71 5.26 -0.19
CA GLN A 48 -1.85 4.17 -1.17
C GLN A 48 -2.70 4.59 -2.37
N ARG A 49 -3.80 5.31 -2.14
CA ARG A 49 -4.66 5.81 -3.23
C ARG A 49 -3.91 6.73 -4.18
N LYS A 50 -3.18 7.72 -3.63
CA LYS A 50 -2.38 8.66 -4.44
C LYS A 50 -1.26 7.94 -5.19
N MET A 51 -0.60 6.98 -4.56
CA MET A 51 0.43 6.16 -5.20
C MET A 51 -0.12 5.28 -6.32
N ALA A 52 -1.32 4.70 -6.14
CA ALA A 52 -2.00 3.92 -7.17
C ALA A 52 -2.32 4.77 -8.41
N TRP A 53 -2.77 6.02 -8.23
CA TRP A 53 -3.00 6.96 -9.33
C TRP A 53 -1.72 7.33 -10.08
N PHE A 54 -0.61 7.56 -9.35
CA PHE A 54 0.68 7.81 -9.97
C PHE A 54 1.18 6.60 -10.77
N ALA A 55 1.05 5.40 -10.21
CA ALA A 55 1.43 4.15 -10.88
C ALA A 55 0.57 3.88 -12.14
N LEU A 56 -0.74 4.12 -12.07
CA LEU A 56 -1.64 4.04 -13.23
C LEU A 56 -1.22 5.01 -14.34
N GLY A 57 -0.91 6.27 -13.99
CA GLY A 57 -0.41 7.26 -14.94
C GLY A 57 0.91 6.83 -15.59
N GLY A 58 1.85 6.32 -14.80
CA GLY A 58 3.14 5.82 -15.28
C GLY A 58 3.00 4.62 -16.23
N MET A 59 2.09 3.68 -15.93
CA MET A 59 1.85 2.51 -16.78
C MET A 59 1.23 2.88 -18.13
N LEU A 60 0.36 3.90 -18.16
CA LEU A 60 -0.27 4.41 -19.39
C LEU A 60 0.66 5.25 -20.26
N LEU A 61 1.76 5.76 -19.70
CA LEU A 61 2.69 6.65 -20.41
C LEU A 61 3.34 5.98 -21.63
N TYR A 62 3.75 4.71 -21.50
CA TYR A 62 4.40 3.98 -22.60
C TYR A 62 3.45 3.71 -23.79
N PRO A 63 2.24 3.14 -23.60
CA PRO A 63 1.24 3.04 -24.67
C PRO A 63 0.86 4.39 -25.26
N PHE A 64 0.74 5.43 -24.43
CA PHE A 64 0.44 6.78 -24.90
C PHE A 64 1.55 7.33 -25.83
N ALA A 65 2.81 7.12 -25.48
CA ALA A 65 3.97 7.50 -26.31
C ALA A 65 4.01 6.72 -27.64
N VAL A 66 3.65 5.43 -27.62
CA VAL A 66 3.53 4.61 -28.85
C VAL A 66 2.48 5.23 -29.79
N VAL A 67 1.29 5.54 -29.28
CA VAL A 67 0.21 6.15 -30.07
C VAL A 67 0.63 7.52 -30.61
N LEU A 68 1.27 8.36 -29.79
CA LEU A 68 1.80 9.66 -30.24
C LEU A 68 2.83 9.51 -31.37
N ALA A 69 3.76 8.56 -31.27
CA ALA A 69 4.76 8.32 -32.30
C ALA A 69 4.11 7.92 -33.65
N VAL A 70 3.04 7.12 -33.60
CA VAL A 70 2.24 6.79 -34.80
C VAL A 70 1.55 8.03 -35.36
N LEU A 71 0.95 8.87 -34.51
CA LEU A 71 0.23 10.09 -34.93
C LEU A 71 1.15 11.13 -35.58
N VAL A 72 2.42 11.23 -35.14
CA VAL A 72 3.42 12.14 -35.71
C VAL A 72 4.13 11.52 -36.93
N GLY A 73 3.81 10.29 -37.31
CA GLY A 73 4.35 9.61 -38.50
C GLY A 73 5.77 9.03 -38.31
N LEU A 74 6.22 8.82 -37.07
CA LEU A 74 7.49 8.16 -36.79
C LEU A 74 7.33 6.62 -36.81
N GLU A 75 7.08 6.05 -37.98
CA GLU A 75 6.81 4.62 -38.17
C GLU A 75 7.93 3.70 -37.62
N SER A 76 9.18 4.11 -37.78
CA SER A 76 10.33 3.35 -37.27
C SER A 76 10.38 3.36 -35.73
N ALA A 77 10.05 4.50 -35.10
CA ALA A 77 9.99 4.60 -33.65
C ALA A 77 8.80 3.80 -33.10
N SER A 78 7.61 3.89 -33.71
CA SER A 78 6.45 3.10 -33.26
C SER A 78 6.67 1.60 -33.37
N LYS A 79 7.42 1.14 -34.39
CA LYS A 79 7.74 -0.28 -34.55
C LYS A 79 8.72 -0.77 -33.48
N ILE A 80 9.81 -0.02 -33.24
CA ILE A 80 10.75 -0.32 -32.15
C ILE A 80 10.06 -0.31 -30.80
N LEU A 81 9.23 0.71 -30.54
CA LEU A 81 8.44 0.75 -29.31
C LEU A 81 7.50 -0.46 -29.24
N GLY A 82 6.75 -0.79 -30.30
CA GLY A 82 5.85 -1.95 -30.31
C GLY A 82 6.57 -3.29 -30.06
N ASP A 83 7.74 -3.50 -30.66
CA ASP A 83 8.52 -4.73 -30.54
C ASP A 83 9.06 -4.96 -29.11
N MET A 84 9.27 -3.89 -28.33
CA MET A 84 9.70 -3.98 -26.92
C MET A 84 8.54 -4.07 -25.92
N ALA A 85 7.28 -4.04 -26.38
CA ALA A 85 6.13 -3.96 -25.49
C ALA A 85 6.07 -5.13 -24.51
N ALA A 86 6.30 -6.37 -24.99
CA ALA A 86 6.29 -7.55 -24.14
C ALA A 86 7.32 -7.45 -23.00
N THR A 87 8.55 -7.04 -23.32
CA THR A 87 9.64 -6.87 -22.35
C THR A 87 9.32 -5.78 -21.33
N TYR A 88 8.73 -4.67 -21.79
CA TYR A 88 8.32 -3.56 -20.93
C TYR A 88 7.22 -3.99 -19.94
N PHE A 89 6.15 -4.64 -20.42
CA PHE A 89 5.05 -5.09 -19.56
C PHE A 89 5.50 -6.12 -18.52
N VAL A 90 6.33 -7.08 -18.92
CA VAL A 90 6.89 -8.08 -18.00
C VAL A 90 7.77 -7.42 -16.93
N ALA A 91 8.63 -6.47 -17.32
CA ALA A 91 9.48 -5.76 -16.37
C ALA A 91 8.67 -4.91 -15.38
N VAL A 92 7.67 -4.16 -15.87
CA VAL A 92 6.80 -3.33 -15.01
C VAL A 92 5.98 -4.21 -14.07
N ALA A 93 5.39 -5.31 -14.56
CA ALA A 93 4.68 -6.26 -13.73
C ALA A 93 5.58 -6.87 -12.64
N GLY A 94 6.84 -7.17 -12.96
CA GLY A 94 7.83 -7.65 -11.99
C GLY A 94 8.12 -6.64 -10.88
N ILE A 95 8.31 -5.37 -11.22
CA ILE A 95 8.54 -4.29 -10.24
C ILE A 95 7.32 -4.11 -9.34
N VAL A 96 6.12 -4.07 -9.94
CA VAL A 96 4.85 -3.94 -9.21
C VAL A 96 4.64 -5.14 -8.28
N ALA A 97 4.89 -6.36 -8.75
CA ALA A 97 4.80 -7.57 -7.93
C ALA A 97 5.81 -7.57 -6.78
N ALA A 98 7.04 -7.12 -7.00
CA ALA A 98 8.03 -6.99 -5.93
C ALA A 98 7.60 -5.96 -4.87
N PHE A 99 7.09 -4.81 -5.30
CA PHE A 99 6.64 -3.75 -4.40
C PHE A 99 5.44 -4.19 -3.56
N PHE A 100 4.35 -4.67 -4.19
CA PHE A 100 3.18 -5.15 -3.46
C PHE A 100 3.45 -6.43 -2.67
N GLY A 101 4.31 -7.31 -3.19
CA GLY A 101 4.78 -8.50 -2.47
C GLY A 101 5.50 -8.11 -1.18
N SER A 102 6.45 -7.16 -1.24
CA SER A 102 7.16 -6.70 -0.04
C SER A 102 6.21 -6.10 1.02
N GLN A 103 5.20 -5.32 0.62
CA GLN A 103 4.20 -4.78 1.56
C GLN A 103 3.33 -5.89 2.18
N ALA A 104 2.90 -6.87 1.38
CA ALA A 104 2.10 -7.99 1.87
C ALA A 104 2.88 -8.88 2.86
N PHE A 105 4.18 -9.07 2.66
CA PHE A 105 5.04 -9.78 3.61
C PHE A 105 5.38 -8.93 4.84
N GLY A 106 5.54 -7.61 4.69
CA GLY A 106 5.81 -6.69 5.79
C GLY A 106 4.66 -6.56 6.80
N ASN A 107 3.41 -6.56 6.32
CA ASN A 107 2.20 -6.48 7.16
C ASN A 107 1.80 -7.80 7.83
N LYS A 108 2.59 -8.88 7.64
CA LYS A 108 2.31 -10.21 8.22
C LYS A 108 3.03 -10.45 9.55
N LYS A 109 3.69 -9.44 10.10
CA LYS A 109 4.33 -9.45 11.41
C LYS A 109 3.51 -8.69 12.44
#